data_AF-W2KA26-F1
#
_entry.id   AF-W2KA26-F1
#
_cell.length_a   1.000
_cell.length_b   1.000
_cell.length_c   1.000
_cell.angle_alpha   90.00
_cell.angle_beta   90.00
_cell.angle_gamma   90.00
#
_symmetry.space_group_name_H-M   'P 1'
#
loop_
_entity.id
_entity.type
_entity.pdbx_description
1 polymer ?
#
loop_
_entity_poly.entity_id
_entity_poly.type
_entity_poly.pdbx_seq_one_letter_code
_entity_poly.pdbx_strand_id
1 'polypeptide(L)'
;MQVSALRRRMRSAESSRTDLLFLNFNQEASCISVGTRQGFAIYNCEPFGKCFQEDIGGIGIAEMLYCTSLVALVGAGDQPAFSPRRLRVWNTKTGAAICDLNFVTAVLAVRMNRQRLVAVLERKIYIFDISTMKILETLDTSPNPKALCVLSPHDNGHLAFPSGASPGEIVLYDANNLSVLNAFHAHRTAPVAMAFNPQGTLLATASESGTLIRVFAVPSGKKVAAFRRGSYGAQVYCLAFNESSTILCASSDTGTIHFFSLTGAESSATGSFGHFTPITSTLAVAGSTFGSTVFGSAAASPSPITSTTLGSSPGKPAMHPAGVSSTARTTRTSSSSTVSNFDEVAGVMSAYLPSSFSGIAEGTRDFAYARLRSTGVPNLCAIHGPRDANNPIVQLYVATTDGYFYEYSLNLAVGGKCKLERVCGHYN
;
A
#
# COMPACT_ATOMS: atom_id res chain seq x y z
N MET A 1 -15.92 -44.31 28.84
CA MET A 1 -16.28 -43.61 27.58
C MET A 1 -16.18 -42.07 27.64
N GLN A 2 -16.41 -41.38 28.76
CA GLN A 2 -16.45 -39.89 28.77
C GLN A 2 -15.13 -39.19 28.37
N VAL A 3 -13.96 -39.73 28.72
CA VAL A 3 -12.65 -39.08 28.45
C VAL A 3 -12.36 -38.92 26.94
N SER A 4 -12.82 -39.84 26.08
CA SER A 4 -12.67 -39.71 24.63
C SER A 4 -13.64 -38.68 24.03
N ALA A 5 -14.84 -38.54 24.59
CA ALA A 5 -15.77 -37.46 24.23
C ALA A 5 -15.22 -36.09 24.65
N LEU A 6 -14.61 -35.99 25.84
CA LEU A 6 -13.95 -34.76 26.30
C LEU A 6 -12.75 -34.40 25.43
N ARG A 7 -11.88 -35.37 25.08
CA ARG A 7 -10.78 -35.15 24.12
C ARG A 7 -11.27 -34.76 22.70
N ARG A 8 -12.43 -35.25 22.25
CA ARG A 8 -13.08 -34.75 21.02
C ARG A 8 -13.56 -33.30 21.17
N ARG A 9 -14.19 -32.93 22.28
CA ARG A 9 -14.59 -31.53 22.56
C ARG A 9 -13.41 -30.57 22.72
N MET A 10 -12.32 -30.99 23.36
CA MET A 10 -11.11 -30.16 23.49
C MET A 10 -10.43 -29.96 22.13
N ARG A 11 -10.26 -31.02 21.32
CA ARG A 11 -9.82 -30.86 19.93
C ARG A 11 -10.76 -29.98 19.10
N SER A 12 -12.08 -30.05 19.33
CA SER A 12 -13.06 -29.16 18.70
C SER A 12 -12.97 -27.70 19.17
N ALA A 13 -12.39 -27.41 20.34
CA ALA A 13 -12.19 -26.07 20.86
C ALA A 13 -10.83 -25.48 20.42
N GLU A 14 -9.80 -26.33 20.35
CA GLU A 14 -8.45 -25.98 19.88
C GLU A 14 -8.35 -25.90 18.34
N SER A 15 -9.35 -26.42 17.62
CA SER A 15 -9.46 -26.34 16.14
C SER A 15 -10.00 -25.01 15.62
N SER A 16 -10.10 -23.97 16.46
CA SER A 16 -10.67 -22.66 16.13
C SER A 16 -9.69 -21.65 15.50
N ARG A 17 -8.49 -22.09 15.09
CA ARG A 17 -7.73 -21.34 14.08
C ARG A 17 -8.53 -21.36 12.79
N THR A 18 -8.90 -20.18 12.29
CA THR A 18 -9.70 -20.01 11.08
C THR A 18 -9.08 -20.80 9.92
N ASP A 19 -9.88 -21.69 9.30
CA ASP A 19 -9.54 -22.43 8.07
C ASP A 19 -9.45 -21.51 6.82
N LEU A 20 -9.51 -20.20 7.05
CA LEU A 20 -9.53 -19.10 6.10
C LEU A 20 -8.14 -18.93 5.46
N LEU A 21 -8.09 -19.09 4.14
CA LEU A 21 -6.90 -18.89 3.32
C LEU A 21 -6.99 -17.59 2.50
N PHE A 22 -8.21 -17.17 2.17
CA PHE A 22 -8.47 -15.99 1.34
C PHE A 22 -9.68 -15.21 1.82
N LEU A 23 -9.61 -13.89 1.72
CA LEU A 23 -10.69 -12.96 2.04
C LEU A 23 -10.58 -11.73 1.11
N ASN A 24 -11.62 -11.42 0.34
CA ASN A 24 -11.70 -10.14 -0.39
C ASN A 24 -13.15 -9.65 -0.57
N PHE A 25 -13.33 -8.35 -0.76
CA PHE A 25 -14.56 -7.77 -1.28
C PHE A 25 -14.61 -7.90 -2.81
N ASN A 26 -15.81 -7.88 -3.41
CA ASN A 26 -15.93 -7.59 -4.85
C ASN A 26 -15.66 -6.10 -5.13
N GLN A 27 -15.58 -5.75 -6.41
CA GLN A 27 -15.25 -4.42 -6.93
C GLN A 27 -16.22 -3.31 -6.47
N GLU A 28 -17.45 -3.67 -6.10
CA GLU A 28 -18.51 -2.79 -5.59
C GLU A 28 -18.69 -2.89 -4.06
N ALA A 29 -17.89 -3.74 -3.40
CA ALA A 29 -17.97 -4.15 -1.98
C ALA A 29 -19.35 -4.63 -1.47
N SER A 30 -20.27 -4.95 -2.38
CA SER A 30 -21.59 -5.53 -2.11
C SER A 30 -21.53 -6.98 -1.61
N CYS A 31 -20.45 -7.71 -1.93
CA CYS A 31 -20.19 -9.08 -1.49
C CYS A 31 -18.75 -9.27 -0.99
N ILE A 32 -18.56 -10.30 -0.16
CA ILE A 32 -17.26 -10.81 0.30
C ILE A 32 -17.09 -12.26 -0.17
N SER A 33 -15.92 -12.60 -0.71
CA SER A 33 -15.52 -13.97 -1.01
C SER A 33 -14.52 -14.47 0.03
N VAL A 34 -14.67 -15.75 0.37
CA VAL A 34 -13.96 -16.47 1.42
C VAL A 34 -13.43 -17.77 0.83
N GLY A 35 -12.11 -17.93 0.78
CA GLY A 35 -11.46 -19.20 0.43
C GLY A 35 -10.98 -19.91 1.70
N THR A 36 -11.22 -21.22 1.79
CA THR A 36 -10.86 -22.03 2.96
C THR A 36 -10.11 -23.31 2.55
N ARG A 37 -9.65 -24.10 3.52
CA ARG A 37 -9.12 -25.46 3.27
C ARG A 37 -10.16 -26.46 2.75
N GLN A 38 -11.45 -26.14 2.84
CA GLN A 38 -12.56 -27.03 2.50
C GLN A 38 -13.22 -26.67 1.16
N GLY A 39 -13.17 -25.40 0.75
CA GLY A 39 -13.82 -24.90 -0.45
C GLY A 39 -13.74 -23.38 -0.57
N PHE A 40 -14.77 -22.78 -1.15
CA PHE A 40 -14.98 -21.33 -1.08
C PHE A 40 -16.45 -20.98 -0.84
N ALA A 41 -16.70 -19.78 -0.31
CA ALA A 41 -18.01 -19.24 -0.03
C ALA A 41 -18.10 -17.76 -0.43
N ILE A 42 -19.32 -17.29 -0.66
CA ILE A 42 -19.62 -15.87 -0.92
C ILE A 42 -20.70 -15.42 0.08
N TYR A 43 -20.52 -14.22 0.61
CA TYR A 43 -21.40 -13.57 1.56
C TYR A 43 -21.87 -12.24 0.96
N ASN A 44 -23.17 -11.95 1.03
CA ASN A 44 -23.67 -10.60 0.82
C ASN A 44 -23.27 -9.73 2.01
N CYS A 45 -23.02 -8.43 1.80
CA CYS A 45 -22.79 -7.47 2.88
C CYS A 45 -24.11 -6.93 3.48
N GLU A 46 -25.14 -6.72 2.65
CA GLU A 46 -26.43 -6.14 3.04
C GLU A 46 -27.61 -6.92 2.39
N PRO A 47 -28.47 -7.60 3.17
CA PRO A 47 -28.23 -8.02 4.55
C PRO A 47 -27.05 -9.00 4.63
N PHE A 48 -26.28 -8.96 5.72
CA PHE A 48 -25.11 -9.84 5.86
C PHE A 48 -25.52 -11.32 5.96
N GLY A 49 -25.00 -12.16 5.07
CA GLY A 49 -25.25 -13.60 5.09
C GLY A 49 -24.63 -14.36 3.92
N LYS A 50 -24.35 -15.65 4.14
CA LYS A 50 -23.80 -16.56 3.12
C LYS A 50 -24.83 -16.78 2.01
N CYS A 51 -24.45 -16.47 0.77
CA CYS A 51 -25.31 -16.61 -0.41
C CYS A 51 -24.85 -17.73 -1.36
N PHE A 52 -23.61 -18.20 -1.23
CA PHE A 52 -23.05 -19.32 -2.00
C PHE A 52 -21.96 -20.06 -1.20
N GLN A 53 -21.82 -21.37 -1.42
CA GLN A 53 -20.71 -22.19 -0.93
C GLN A 53 -20.48 -23.38 -1.87
N GLU A 54 -19.22 -23.77 -2.08
CA GLU A 54 -18.80 -24.90 -2.90
C GLU A 54 -17.59 -25.61 -2.27
N ASP A 55 -17.78 -26.86 -1.81
CA ASP A 55 -16.81 -27.63 -1.00
C ASP A 55 -15.89 -28.48 -1.90
N ILE A 56 -15.11 -27.81 -2.76
CA ILE A 56 -14.21 -28.42 -3.76
C ILE A 56 -12.78 -28.70 -3.27
N GLY A 57 -12.50 -28.49 -1.98
CA GLY A 57 -11.14 -28.57 -1.40
C GLY A 57 -10.43 -27.21 -1.34
N GLY A 58 -9.19 -27.20 -0.85
CA GLY A 58 -8.50 -25.96 -0.45
C GLY A 58 -8.36 -24.90 -1.55
N ILE A 59 -8.97 -23.73 -1.33
CA ILE A 59 -8.92 -22.55 -2.20
C ILE A 59 -8.12 -21.42 -1.53
N GLY A 60 -6.97 -21.07 -2.11
CA GLY A 60 -6.08 -20.01 -1.64
C GLY A 60 -6.34 -18.63 -2.25
N ILE A 61 -7.09 -18.53 -3.35
CA ILE A 61 -7.59 -17.27 -3.93
C ILE A 61 -9.00 -17.52 -4.48
N ALA A 62 -9.96 -16.62 -4.19
CA ALA A 62 -11.33 -16.68 -4.71
C ALA A 62 -11.80 -15.28 -5.12
N GLU A 63 -11.28 -14.75 -6.23
CA GLU A 63 -11.56 -13.38 -6.68
C GLU A 63 -12.85 -13.31 -7.51
N MET A 64 -13.76 -12.39 -7.17
CA MET A 64 -15.05 -12.24 -7.85
C MET A 64 -14.98 -11.25 -9.03
N LEU A 65 -15.91 -11.38 -9.97
CA LEU A 65 -16.22 -10.35 -10.96
C LEU A 65 -17.58 -9.70 -10.61
N TYR A 66 -17.54 -8.59 -9.87
CA TYR A 66 -18.69 -7.83 -9.36
C TYR A 66 -19.70 -8.76 -8.66
N CYS A 67 -20.98 -8.73 -9.04
CA CYS A 67 -22.02 -9.68 -8.63
C CYS A 67 -22.39 -10.70 -9.75
N THR A 68 -21.45 -11.00 -10.64
CA THR A 68 -21.65 -12.07 -11.64
C THR A 68 -21.43 -13.45 -11.03
N SER A 69 -21.74 -14.52 -11.77
CA SER A 69 -21.39 -15.88 -11.35
C SER A 69 -19.95 -16.29 -11.67
N LEU A 70 -19.12 -15.38 -12.20
CA LEU A 70 -17.73 -15.65 -12.55
C LEU A 70 -16.80 -15.44 -11.35
N VAL A 71 -16.05 -16.48 -10.99
CA VAL A 71 -15.07 -16.44 -9.89
C VAL A 71 -13.74 -17.02 -10.34
N ALA A 72 -12.65 -16.31 -10.07
CA ALA A 72 -11.28 -16.73 -10.32
C ALA A 72 -10.73 -17.48 -9.09
N LEU A 73 -10.54 -18.79 -9.23
CA LEU A 73 -10.11 -19.69 -8.16
C LEU A 73 -8.65 -20.12 -8.33
N VAL A 74 -7.82 -19.98 -7.29
CA VAL A 74 -6.49 -20.61 -7.22
C VAL A 74 -6.45 -21.55 -6.02
N GLY A 75 -5.94 -22.76 -6.23
CA GLY A 75 -5.90 -23.79 -5.20
C GLY A 75 -4.79 -23.61 -4.16
N ALA A 76 -5.04 -24.07 -2.93
CA ALA A 76 -4.12 -23.93 -1.80
C ALA A 76 -2.86 -24.84 -1.89
N GLY A 77 -2.86 -25.83 -2.78
CA GLY A 77 -1.79 -26.85 -2.89
C GLY A 77 -2.03 -28.12 -2.08
N ASP A 78 -3.05 -28.15 -1.22
CA ASP A 78 -3.43 -29.33 -0.41
C ASP A 78 -3.82 -30.55 -1.25
N GLN A 79 -4.20 -30.35 -2.52
CA GLN A 79 -4.55 -31.40 -3.47
C GLN A 79 -3.94 -31.14 -4.86
N PRO A 80 -3.49 -32.16 -5.63
CA PRO A 80 -2.93 -31.96 -6.98
C PRO A 80 -3.88 -31.28 -7.96
N ALA A 81 -5.20 -31.48 -7.82
CA ALA A 81 -6.21 -30.82 -8.63
C ALA A 81 -6.26 -29.29 -8.39
N PHE A 82 -5.92 -28.86 -7.18
CA PHE A 82 -5.99 -27.47 -6.69
C PHE A 82 -4.57 -26.98 -6.32
N SER A 83 -3.70 -26.98 -7.32
CA SER A 83 -2.35 -26.41 -7.23
C SER A 83 -2.36 -24.87 -7.23
N PRO A 84 -1.47 -24.19 -6.48
CA PRO A 84 -1.32 -22.74 -6.52
C PRO A 84 -0.79 -22.21 -7.86
N ARG A 85 -0.40 -23.10 -8.78
CA ARG A 85 0.03 -22.78 -10.16
C ARG A 85 -1.10 -22.86 -11.19
N ARG A 86 -2.33 -23.16 -10.77
CA ARG A 86 -3.49 -23.35 -11.63
C ARG A 86 -4.61 -22.41 -11.21
N LEU A 87 -4.91 -21.45 -12.08
CA LEU A 87 -6.07 -20.58 -11.97
C LEU A 87 -7.23 -21.24 -12.73
N ARG A 88 -8.34 -21.47 -12.05
CA ARG A 88 -9.60 -21.90 -12.68
C ARG A 88 -10.54 -20.71 -12.79
N VAL A 89 -11.17 -20.55 -13.94
CA VAL A 89 -12.30 -19.63 -14.10
C VAL A 89 -13.57 -20.42 -13.85
N TRP A 90 -14.24 -20.18 -12.72
CA TRP A 90 -15.41 -20.93 -12.26
C TRP A 90 -16.72 -20.18 -12.55
N ASN A 91 -17.80 -20.93 -12.77
CA ASN A 91 -19.15 -20.41 -12.89
C ASN A 91 -20.04 -21.00 -11.78
N THR A 92 -20.39 -20.17 -10.79
CA THR A 92 -21.19 -20.58 -9.61
C THR A 92 -22.63 -20.97 -9.96
N LYS A 93 -23.15 -20.59 -11.13
CA LYS A 93 -24.48 -21.04 -11.61
C LYS A 93 -24.48 -22.44 -12.19
N THR A 94 -23.32 -22.99 -12.57
CA THR A 94 -23.21 -24.31 -13.20
C THR A 94 -22.36 -25.30 -12.39
N GLY A 95 -21.79 -24.88 -11.25
CA GLY A 95 -20.92 -25.72 -10.42
C GLY A 95 -19.70 -26.26 -11.19
N ALA A 96 -19.13 -25.47 -12.11
CA ALA A 96 -18.12 -25.95 -13.05
C ALA A 96 -17.07 -24.90 -13.44
N ALA A 97 -15.89 -25.38 -13.83
CA ALA A 97 -14.86 -24.56 -14.45
C ALA A 97 -15.17 -24.33 -15.94
N ILE A 98 -15.08 -23.08 -16.38
CA ILE A 98 -15.13 -22.67 -17.80
C ILE A 98 -13.80 -22.98 -18.48
N CYS A 99 -12.68 -22.66 -17.82
CA CYS A 99 -11.33 -22.97 -18.30
C CYS A 99 -10.32 -23.02 -17.14
N ASP A 100 -9.17 -23.65 -17.42
CA ASP A 100 -8.04 -23.75 -16.50
C ASP A 100 -6.78 -23.15 -17.14
N LEU A 101 -6.18 -22.18 -16.46
CA LEU A 101 -4.96 -21.48 -16.86
C LEU A 101 -3.80 -21.97 -15.98
N ASN A 102 -2.77 -22.54 -16.61
CA ASN A 102 -1.62 -23.14 -15.93
C ASN A 102 -0.38 -22.24 -16.04
N PHE A 103 0.31 -22.04 -14.92
CA PHE A 103 1.48 -21.17 -14.82
C PHE A 103 2.73 -21.94 -14.36
N VAL A 104 3.91 -21.38 -14.63
CA VAL A 104 5.21 -22.00 -14.28
C VAL A 104 5.45 -21.98 -12.77
N THR A 105 5.13 -20.86 -12.12
CA THR A 105 5.20 -20.62 -10.66
C THR A 105 3.82 -20.31 -10.08
N ALA A 106 3.74 -20.09 -8.76
CA ALA A 106 2.47 -19.86 -8.07
C ALA A 106 1.85 -18.51 -8.46
N VAL A 107 0.53 -18.52 -8.71
CA VAL A 107 -0.29 -17.31 -8.82
C VAL A 107 -0.51 -16.79 -7.41
N LEU A 108 -0.07 -15.55 -7.14
CA LEU A 108 -0.06 -14.94 -5.81
C LEU A 108 -1.20 -13.93 -5.62
N ALA A 109 -1.70 -13.33 -6.71
CA ALA A 109 -2.93 -12.55 -6.72
C ALA A 109 -3.61 -12.64 -8.09
N VAL A 110 -4.93 -12.40 -8.11
CA VAL A 110 -5.70 -12.21 -9.36
C VAL A 110 -6.50 -10.91 -9.25
N ARG A 111 -6.63 -10.15 -10.33
CA ARG A 111 -7.49 -8.95 -10.40
C ARG A 111 -8.38 -9.06 -11.64
N MET A 112 -9.62 -8.59 -11.55
CA MET A 112 -10.56 -8.61 -12.66
C MET A 112 -11.37 -7.32 -12.74
N ASN A 113 -11.68 -6.89 -13.96
CA ASN A 113 -12.75 -5.93 -14.27
C ASN A 113 -13.55 -6.47 -15.48
N ARG A 114 -14.46 -5.67 -16.06
CA ARG A 114 -15.37 -6.15 -17.14
C ARG A 114 -14.66 -6.51 -18.46
N GLN A 115 -13.37 -6.18 -18.60
CA GLN A 115 -12.61 -6.37 -19.84
C GLN A 115 -11.34 -7.23 -19.66
N ARG A 116 -10.75 -7.25 -18.47
CA ARG A 116 -9.46 -7.88 -18.21
C ARG A 116 -9.47 -8.77 -16.98
N LEU A 117 -8.81 -9.92 -17.12
CA LEU A 117 -8.33 -10.74 -16.00
C LEU A 117 -6.81 -10.57 -15.94
N VAL A 118 -6.26 -10.36 -14.74
CA VAL A 118 -4.83 -10.15 -14.52
C VAL A 118 -4.35 -11.13 -13.46
N ALA A 119 -3.43 -12.02 -13.84
CA ALA A 119 -2.81 -13.00 -12.93
C ALA A 119 -1.38 -12.54 -12.56
N VAL A 120 -1.12 -12.43 -11.26
CA VAL A 120 0.12 -11.88 -10.71
C VAL A 120 0.94 -13.01 -10.10
N LEU A 121 2.11 -13.25 -10.68
CA LEU A 121 3.16 -14.12 -10.17
C LEU A 121 4.26 -13.25 -9.55
N GLU A 122 5.20 -13.85 -8.80
CA GLU A 122 6.30 -13.12 -8.16
C GLU A 122 7.13 -12.26 -9.14
N ARG A 123 7.27 -12.68 -10.39
CA ARG A 123 8.15 -12.02 -11.39
C ARG A 123 7.48 -11.73 -12.74
N LYS A 124 6.17 -11.99 -12.86
CA LYS A 124 5.41 -11.80 -14.10
C LYS A 124 3.98 -11.37 -13.80
N ILE A 125 3.45 -10.47 -14.62
CA ILE A 125 2.02 -10.13 -14.64
C ILE A 125 1.48 -10.53 -16.01
N TYR A 126 0.52 -11.46 -16.03
CA TYR A 126 -0.16 -11.90 -17.23
C TYR A 126 -1.49 -11.17 -17.36
N ILE A 127 -1.72 -10.51 -18.49
CA ILE A 127 -2.96 -9.79 -18.80
C ILE A 127 -3.74 -10.63 -19.81
N PHE A 128 -4.98 -10.97 -19.48
CA PHE A 128 -5.89 -11.75 -20.30
C PHE A 128 -7.11 -10.92 -20.70
N ASP A 129 -7.62 -11.16 -21.90
CA ASP A 129 -8.97 -10.74 -22.27
C ASP A 129 -10.01 -11.62 -21.54
N ILE A 130 -10.94 -11.01 -20.81
CA ILE A 130 -11.87 -11.78 -19.96
C ILE A 130 -13.01 -12.45 -20.76
N SER A 131 -13.22 -12.07 -22.03
CA SER A 131 -14.27 -12.67 -22.88
C SER A 131 -13.80 -13.92 -23.61
N THR A 132 -12.50 -13.97 -23.96
CA THR A 132 -11.88 -15.06 -24.73
C THR A 132 -10.86 -15.89 -23.95
N MET A 133 -10.47 -15.44 -22.75
CA MET A 133 -9.43 -16.02 -21.89
C MET A 133 -8.07 -16.21 -22.59
N LYS A 134 -7.82 -15.42 -23.63
CA LYS A 134 -6.51 -15.34 -24.31
C LYS A 134 -5.57 -14.41 -23.55
N ILE A 135 -4.30 -14.78 -23.47
CA ILE A 135 -3.23 -13.87 -23.07
C ILE A 135 -3.17 -12.74 -24.10
N LEU A 136 -3.22 -11.50 -23.63
CA LEU A 136 -2.96 -10.30 -24.41
C LEU A 136 -1.50 -9.87 -24.27
N GLU A 137 -0.97 -9.91 -23.05
CA GLU A 137 0.37 -9.42 -22.71
C GLU A 137 0.97 -10.17 -21.51
N THR A 138 2.30 -10.21 -21.40
CA THR A 138 3.03 -10.81 -20.28
C THR A 138 4.18 -9.91 -19.84
N LEU A 139 3.91 -9.06 -18.86
CA LEU A 139 4.89 -8.13 -18.30
C LEU A 139 5.90 -8.89 -17.42
N ASP A 140 7.19 -8.83 -17.74
CA ASP A 140 8.25 -9.24 -16.83
C ASP A 140 8.51 -8.16 -15.76
N THR A 141 8.53 -8.56 -14.49
CA THR A 141 8.67 -7.64 -13.35
C THR A 141 9.89 -7.95 -12.49
N SER A 142 10.28 -6.94 -11.71
CA SER A 142 11.06 -7.14 -10.48
C SER A 142 10.30 -8.06 -9.50
N PRO A 143 10.99 -8.71 -8.54
CA PRO A 143 10.35 -9.54 -7.53
C PRO A 143 9.26 -8.78 -6.74
N ASN A 144 8.04 -9.30 -6.82
CA ASN A 144 6.85 -8.82 -6.12
C ASN A 144 6.26 -9.97 -5.27
N PRO A 145 6.96 -10.43 -4.21
CA PRO A 145 6.52 -11.56 -3.39
C PRO A 145 5.26 -11.27 -2.55
N LYS A 146 4.90 -9.99 -2.39
CA LYS A 146 3.63 -9.55 -1.79
C LYS A 146 2.49 -9.45 -2.82
N ALA A 147 2.76 -9.73 -4.09
CA ALA A 147 1.82 -9.65 -5.23
C ALA A 147 1.04 -8.33 -5.32
N LEU A 148 1.65 -7.23 -4.86
CA LEU A 148 0.98 -5.94 -4.78
C LEU A 148 0.72 -5.44 -6.20
N CYS A 149 -0.55 -5.43 -6.57
CA CYS A 149 -1.04 -5.06 -7.89
C CYS A 149 -2.53 -4.72 -7.75
N VAL A 150 -2.97 -3.62 -8.36
CA VAL A 150 -4.39 -3.25 -8.43
C VAL A 150 -4.77 -2.90 -9.86
N LEU A 151 -5.97 -3.32 -10.26
CA LEU A 151 -6.63 -2.98 -11.52
C LEU A 151 -7.81 -2.06 -11.18
N SER A 152 -8.08 -1.05 -12.00
CA SER A 152 -9.25 -0.20 -11.80
C SER A 152 -10.54 -0.99 -12.04
N PRO A 153 -11.57 -0.81 -11.18
CA PRO A 153 -12.90 -1.37 -11.41
C PRO A 153 -13.66 -0.62 -12.52
N HIS A 154 -13.11 0.49 -13.04
CA HIS A 154 -13.62 1.18 -14.23
C HIS A 154 -13.12 0.53 -15.53
N ASP A 155 -13.86 0.74 -16.61
CA ASP A 155 -13.56 0.29 -17.98
C ASP A 155 -12.37 1.02 -18.65
N ASN A 156 -11.55 1.75 -17.89
CA ASN A 156 -10.34 2.42 -18.40
C ASN A 156 -9.09 1.51 -18.43
N GLY A 157 -9.16 0.32 -17.82
CA GLY A 157 -8.05 -0.65 -17.84
C GLY A 157 -6.80 -0.21 -17.07
N HIS A 158 -6.86 0.85 -16.26
CA HIS A 158 -5.69 1.31 -15.50
C HIS A 158 -5.22 0.24 -14.50
N LEU A 159 -3.96 -0.16 -14.62
CA LEU A 159 -3.27 -1.13 -13.76
C LEU A 159 -2.11 -0.42 -13.04
N ALA A 160 -1.92 -0.71 -11.74
CA ALA A 160 -0.83 -0.17 -10.96
C ALA A 160 -0.07 -1.27 -10.21
N PHE A 161 1.26 -1.28 -10.34
CA PHE A 161 2.15 -2.24 -9.68
C PHE A 161 3.52 -1.61 -9.35
N PRO A 162 4.28 -2.14 -8.36
CA PRO A 162 5.61 -1.65 -8.04
C PRO A 162 6.60 -1.91 -9.18
N SER A 163 7.40 -0.90 -9.54
CA SER A 163 8.52 -1.04 -10.48
C SER A 163 9.56 -2.05 -9.96
N GLY A 164 9.94 -1.89 -8.68
CA GLY A 164 11.00 -2.65 -8.03
C GLY A 164 12.43 -2.32 -8.50
N ALA A 165 12.60 -1.52 -9.57
CA ALA A 165 13.89 -0.96 -9.94
C ALA A 165 14.35 0.11 -8.93
N SER A 166 13.41 0.86 -8.35
CA SER A 166 13.66 1.74 -7.21
C SER A 166 12.61 1.57 -6.09
N PRO A 167 12.99 1.69 -4.80
CA PRO A 167 12.04 1.55 -3.69
C PRO A 167 10.95 2.63 -3.74
N GLY A 168 9.68 2.22 -3.66
CA GLY A 168 8.55 3.15 -3.58
C GLY A 168 8.07 3.74 -4.92
N GLU A 169 8.66 3.29 -6.03
CA GLU A 169 8.23 3.61 -7.40
C GLU A 169 7.10 2.68 -7.88
N ILE A 170 6.10 3.29 -8.51
CA ILE A 170 4.90 2.63 -9.03
C ILE A 170 4.82 2.88 -10.54
N VAL A 171 4.57 1.83 -11.30
CA VAL A 171 4.24 1.86 -12.72
C VAL A 171 2.72 1.99 -12.86
N LEU A 172 2.27 2.91 -13.71
CA LEU A 172 0.91 2.93 -14.25
C LEU A 172 0.94 2.33 -15.66
N TYR A 173 0.04 1.40 -15.92
CA TYR A 173 -0.03 0.66 -17.16
C TYR A 173 -1.48 0.62 -17.66
N ASP A 174 -1.66 0.74 -18.97
CA ASP A 174 -2.94 0.62 -19.65
C ASP A 174 -3.14 -0.84 -20.07
N ALA A 175 -3.96 -1.60 -19.34
CA ALA A 175 -4.28 -2.98 -19.67
C ALA A 175 -5.21 -3.11 -20.89
N ASN A 176 -5.76 -2.02 -21.41
CA ASN A 176 -6.62 -2.01 -22.59
C ASN A 176 -5.81 -1.76 -23.86
N ASN A 177 -4.96 -0.73 -23.87
CA ASN A 177 -4.05 -0.36 -24.97
C ASN A 177 -2.65 -1.00 -24.88
N LEU A 178 -2.40 -1.82 -23.85
CA LEU A 178 -1.17 -2.59 -23.63
C LEU A 178 0.12 -1.73 -23.63
N SER A 179 0.12 -0.63 -22.89
CA SER A 179 1.25 0.31 -22.84
C SER A 179 1.50 0.91 -21.45
N VAL A 180 2.73 1.32 -21.18
CA VAL A 180 3.08 2.05 -19.94
C VAL A 180 2.55 3.48 -20.05
N LEU A 181 1.68 3.87 -19.12
CA LEU A 181 1.14 5.23 -19.02
C LEU A 181 2.11 6.16 -18.28
N ASN A 182 2.77 5.66 -17.22
CA ASN A 182 3.61 6.45 -16.35
C ASN A 182 4.49 5.57 -15.45
N ALA A 183 5.54 6.15 -14.87
CA ALA A 183 6.25 5.61 -13.72
C ALA A 183 6.60 6.76 -12.77
N PHE A 184 6.28 6.65 -11.49
CA PHE A 184 6.53 7.73 -10.52
C PHE A 184 6.90 7.23 -9.12
N HIS A 185 7.77 7.99 -8.45
CA HIS A 185 8.27 7.71 -7.11
C HIS A 185 7.26 8.17 -6.05
N ALA A 186 6.37 7.26 -5.64
CA ALA A 186 5.27 7.56 -4.73
C ALA A 186 5.71 7.67 -3.26
N HIS A 187 6.73 6.91 -2.86
CA HIS A 187 7.24 6.81 -1.49
C HIS A 187 8.77 6.58 -1.47
N ARG A 188 9.43 6.77 -0.31
CA ARG A 188 10.87 6.47 -0.14
C ARG A 188 11.17 5.00 0.20
N THR A 189 10.15 4.21 0.50
CA THR A 189 10.23 2.78 0.86
C THR A 189 9.19 2.03 0.03
N ALA A 190 9.29 0.71 -0.06
CA ALA A 190 8.43 -0.08 -0.95
C ALA A 190 6.93 0.16 -0.65
N PRO A 191 6.07 0.21 -1.67
CA PRO A 191 4.62 0.28 -1.46
C PRO A 191 4.13 -1.04 -0.82
N VAL A 192 3.10 -0.95 0.03
CA VAL A 192 2.47 -2.11 0.70
C VAL A 192 0.98 -2.22 0.45
N ALA A 193 0.30 -1.09 0.24
CA ALA A 193 -1.10 -1.02 -0.08
C ALA A 193 -1.33 0.04 -1.15
N MET A 194 -2.21 -0.26 -2.09
CA MET A 194 -2.65 0.64 -3.16
C MET A 194 -4.14 0.41 -3.41
N ALA A 195 -4.85 1.43 -3.87
CA ALA A 195 -6.23 1.30 -4.32
C ALA A 195 -6.54 2.38 -5.36
N PHE A 196 -7.23 2.02 -6.45
CA PHE A 196 -7.89 3.01 -7.30
C PHE A 196 -9.19 3.47 -6.63
N ASN A 197 -9.66 4.67 -6.95
CA ASN A 197 -11.06 5.04 -6.75
C ASN A 197 -11.95 4.32 -7.80
N PRO A 198 -13.29 4.28 -7.63
CA PRO A 198 -14.20 3.57 -8.54
C PRO A 198 -14.07 4.00 -10.00
N GLN A 199 -13.76 5.28 -10.25
CA GLN A 199 -13.59 5.85 -11.58
C GLN A 199 -12.18 5.66 -12.18
N GLY A 200 -11.22 5.11 -11.41
CA GLY A 200 -9.82 4.92 -11.81
C GLY A 200 -9.04 6.19 -12.14
N THR A 201 -9.53 7.36 -11.71
CA THR A 201 -8.93 8.68 -11.89
C THR A 201 -7.96 9.06 -10.76
N LEU A 202 -8.03 8.37 -9.62
CA LEU A 202 -7.17 8.54 -8.45
C LEU A 202 -6.57 7.20 -8.02
N LEU A 203 -5.30 7.20 -7.62
CA LEU A 203 -4.61 6.08 -6.99
C LEU A 203 -4.16 6.49 -5.57
N ALA A 204 -4.73 5.88 -4.54
CA ALA A 204 -4.24 5.95 -3.16
C ALA A 204 -3.13 4.92 -2.93
N THR A 205 -2.14 5.27 -2.11
CA THR A 205 -0.93 4.47 -1.87
C THR A 205 -0.39 4.63 -0.46
N ALA A 206 0.17 3.56 0.10
CA ALA A 206 0.93 3.53 1.34
C ALA A 206 2.20 2.67 1.17
N SER A 207 3.24 2.96 1.95
CA SER A 207 4.52 2.25 1.94
C SER A 207 4.85 1.59 3.28
N GLU A 208 5.96 0.84 3.34
CA GLU A 208 6.41 0.09 4.53
C GLU A 208 6.61 0.95 5.78
N SER A 209 6.79 2.28 5.64
CA SER A 209 6.78 3.17 6.81
C SER A 209 5.38 3.40 7.39
N GLY A 210 4.31 3.28 6.60
CA GLY A 210 2.91 3.40 7.00
C GLY A 210 2.49 4.75 7.62
N THR A 211 3.36 5.75 7.71
CA THR A 211 3.09 7.04 8.36
C THR A 211 2.31 8.01 7.48
N LEU A 212 2.48 7.90 6.16
CA LEU A 212 1.88 8.79 5.17
C LEU A 212 1.11 7.99 4.12
N ILE A 213 -0.13 8.41 3.87
CA ILE A 213 -0.96 7.94 2.76
C ILE A 213 -0.89 9.02 1.67
N ARG A 214 -0.70 8.65 0.40
CA ARG A 214 -0.64 9.62 -0.71
C ARG A 214 -1.59 9.24 -1.83
N VAL A 215 -2.24 10.24 -2.41
CA VAL A 215 -3.18 10.10 -3.52
C VAL A 215 -2.62 10.80 -4.75
N PHE A 216 -2.71 10.15 -5.92
CA PHE A 216 -2.15 10.61 -7.18
C PHE A 216 -3.22 10.62 -8.28
N ALA A 217 -3.21 11.64 -9.13
CA ALA A 217 -4.11 11.75 -10.27
C ALA A 217 -3.62 10.90 -11.45
N VAL A 218 -4.49 10.04 -11.97
CA VAL A 218 -4.23 9.03 -13.00
C VAL A 218 -4.74 9.56 -14.35
N PRO A 219 -4.02 9.41 -15.48
CA PRO A 219 -2.72 8.75 -15.64
C PRO A 219 -1.50 9.62 -15.25
N SER A 220 -1.71 10.89 -14.88
CA SER A 220 -0.66 11.92 -14.79
C SER A 220 0.47 11.65 -13.79
N GLY A 221 0.29 10.77 -12.81
CA GLY A 221 1.26 10.49 -11.74
C GLY A 221 1.46 11.66 -10.78
N LYS A 222 0.71 12.76 -10.93
CA LYS A 222 0.82 13.95 -10.08
C LYS A 222 0.16 13.69 -8.73
N LYS A 223 0.92 13.83 -7.65
CA LYS A 223 0.41 13.76 -6.27
C LYS A 223 -0.58 14.90 -6.03
N VAL A 224 -1.82 14.57 -5.68
CA VAL A 224 -2.85 15.54 -5.26
C VAL A 224 -2.81 15.72 -3.74
N ALA A 225 -3.12 14.67 -2.98
CA ALA A 225 -3.23 14.72 -1.52
C ALA A 225 -2.14 13.90 -0.81
N ALA A 226 -1.85 14.27 0.44
CA ALA A 226 -0.95 13.54 1.33
C ALA A 226 -1.40 13.66 2.79
N PHE A 227 -1.82 12.55 3.38
CA PHE A 227 -2.41 12.48 4.72
C PHE A 227 -1.48 11.79 5.71
N ARG A 228 -1.56 12.17 6.99
CA ARG A 228 -0.71 11.63 8.06
C ARG A 228 -1.52 10.69 8.96
N ARG A 229 -1.36 9.38 8.72
CA ARG A 229 -2.04 8.31 9.47
C ARG A 229 -1.51 8.19 10.91
N GLY A 230 -0.25 8.53 11.16
CA GLY A 230 0.29 8.54 12.52
C GLY A 230 1.75 8.95 12.64
N SER A 231 2.21 9.17 13.87
CA SER A 231 3.61 9.52 14.16
C SER A 231 4.58 8.34 14.12
N TYR A 232 4.12 7.15 14.49
CA TYR A 232 4.89 5.90 14.45
C TYR A 232 4.52 5.08 13.22
N GLY A 233 5.43 4.22 12.77
CA GLY A 233 5.15 3.29 11.67
C GLY A 233 4.04 2.29 12.00
N ALA A 234 3.47 1.69 10.96
CA ALA A 234 2.38 0.72 11.04
C ALA A 234 2.30 -0.09 9.75
N GLN A 235 2.01 -1.38 9.82
CA GLN A 235 1.64 -2.16 8.63
C GLN A 235 0.23 -1.76 8.18
N VAL A 236 0.14 -0.99 7.10
CA VAL A 236 -1.14 -0.67 6.43
C VAL A 236 -1.63 -1.91 5.70
N TYR A 237 -2.88 -2.32 5.96
CA TYR A 237 -3.49 -3.50 5.32
C TYR A 237 -4.38 -3.13 4.14
N CYS A 238 -5.22 -2.09 4.29
CA CYS A 238 -6.20 -1.70 3.28
C CYS A 238 -6.23 -0.19 3.09
N LEU A 239 -6.55 0.22 1.86
CA LEU A 239 -6.92 1.57 1.45
C LEU A 239 -8.22 1.45 0.67
N ALA A 240 -9.24 2.25 0.98
CA ALA A 240 -10.51 2.22 0.25
C ALA A 240 -11.10 3.63 0.11
N PHE A 241 -11.49 3.98 -1.12
CA PHE A 241 -12.32 5.15 -1.39
C PHE A 241 -13.80 4.84 -1.11
N ASN A 242 -14.61 5.87 -0.89
CA ASN A 242 -16.06 5.76 -1.05
C ASN A 242 -16.47 5.97 -2.53
N GLU A 243 -17.73 5.66 -2.86
CA GLU A 243 -18.19 5.66 -4.25
C GLU A 243 -18.00 7.03 -4.96
N SER A 244 -18.36 8.13 -4.29
CA SER A 244 -18.19 9.48 -4.82
C SER A 244 -16.74 9.99 -4.83
N SER A 245 -15.77 9.17 -4.42
CA SER A 245 -14.33 9.53 -4.33
C SER A 245 -14.03 10.75 -3.44
N THR A 246 -14.91 11.09 -2.50
CA THR A 246 -14.75 12.23 -1.58
C THR A 246 -14.04 11.86 -0.28
N ILE A 247 -13.93 10.57 0.03
CA ILE A 247 -13.34 10.04 1.28
C ILE A 247 -12.39 8.89 0.93
N LEU A 248 -11.29 8.80 1.67
CA LEU A 248 -10.37 7.67 1.69
C LEU A 248 -10.21 7.17 3.13
N CYS A 249 -10.37 5.86 3.38
CA CYS A 249 -9.95 5.25 4.64
C CYS A 249 -8.65 4.46 4.49
N ALA A 250 -7.94 4.28 5.62
CA ALA A 250 -6.74 3.46 5.72
C ALA A 250 -6.78 2.63 7.01
N SER A 251 -6.61 1.32 6.90
CA SER A 251 -6.54 0.38 8.04
C SER A 251 -5.13 -0.13 8.30
N SER A 252 -4.84 -0.55 9.53
CA SER A 252 -3.51 -1.00 9.92
C SER A 252 -3.50 -1.98 11.09
N ASP A 253 -2.34 -2.59 11.34
CA ASP A 253 -1.99 -3.37 12.54
C ASP A 253 -2.35 -2.68 13.87
N THR A 254 -2.37 -1.34 13.92
CA THR A 254 -2.79 -0.58 15.11
C THR A 254 -4.25 -0.80 15.53
N GLY A 255 -5.06 -1.49 14.70
CA GLY A 255 -6.50 -1.69 14.92
C GLY A 255 -7.35 -0.42 14.80
N THR A 256 -6.74 0.72 14.47
CA THR A 256 -7.43 1.96 14.14
C THR A 256 -7.54 2.09 12.62
N ILE A 257 -8.74 2.44 12.16
CA ILE A 257 -9.06 2.72 10.76
C ILE A 257 -9.30 4.22 10.67
N HIS A 258 -8.47 4.91 9.91
CA HIS A 258 -8.45 6.38 9.80
C HIS A 258 -9.19 6.81 8.54
N PHE A 259 -9.91 7.94 8.59
CA PHE A 259 -10.62 8.53 7.44
C PHE A 259 -10.07 9.91 7.09
N PHE A 260 -9.91 10.17 5.80
CA PHE A 260 -9.37 11.40 5.24
C PHE A 260 -10.34 12.00 4.21
N SER A 261 -10.51 13.33 4.24
CA SER A 261 -11.34 14.06 3.27
C SER A 261 -10.55 14.40 2.01
N LEU A 262 -11.15 14.16 0.85
CA LEU A 262 -10.65 14.59 -0.46
C LEU A 262 -11.34 15.87 -0.96
N THR A 263 -12.33 16.36 -0.21
CA THR A 263 -13.10 17.58 -0.51
C THR A 263 -12.76 18.68 0.49
N GLY A 264 -11.70 19.44 0.22
CA GLY A 264 -11.27 20.58 1.04
C GLY A 264 -9.91 21.12 0.62
N ALA A 265 -9.54 22.31 1.13
CA ALA A 265 -8.23 22.93 0.88
C ALA A 265 -7.05 22.05 1.33
N GLU A 266 -7.30 21.13 2.25
CA GLU A 266 -6.39 20.08 2.74
C GLU A 266 -5.91 19.12 1.64
N SER A 267 -6.66 19.01 0.53
CA SER A 267 -6.25 18.24 -0.65
C SER A 267 -5.30 18.99 -1.60
N SER A 268 -4.99 20.26 -1.33
CA SER A 268 -4.02 21.06 -2.08
C SER A 268 -2.60 20.91 -1.54
N ALA A 269 -2.17 19.68 -1.28
CA ALA A 269 -0.84 19.35 -0.76
C ALA A 269 0.26 19.43 -1.84
N THR A 270 0.19 20.44 -2.72
CA THR A 270 1.10 20.72 -3.84
C THR A 270 2.45 21.25 -3.35
N GLY A 271 3.13 20.46 -2.52
CA GLY A 271 4.43 20.78 -1.95
C GLY A 271 5.45 21.02 -3.06
N SER A 272 5.82 22.29 -3.22
CA SER A 272 6.89 22.72 -4.10
C SER A 272 8.21 22.12 -3.61
N PHE A 273 8.72 21.13 -4.33
CA PHE A 273 10.09 20.68 -4.17
C PHE A 273 10.98 21.58 -5.03
N GLY A 274 12.10 22.04 -4.44
CA GLY A 274 12.98 23.01 -5.08
C GLY A 274 13.54 22.52 -6.43
N HIS A 275 13.91 23.47 -7.28
CA HIS A 275 14.56 23.22 -8.57
C HIS A 275 15.79 22.30 -8.39
N PHE A 276 15.66 21.05 -8.82
CA PHE A 276 16.82 20.28 -9.28
C PHE A 276 17.00 20.61 -10.76
N THR A 277 18.04 21.37 -11.08
CA THR A 277 18.47 21.57 -12.46
C THR A 277 18.90 20.24 -13.06
N PRO A 278 18.28 19.78 -14.17
CA PRO A 278 18.76 18.58 -14.85
C PRO A 278 20.15 18.84 -15.42
N ILE A 279 21.09 17.91 -15.21
CA ILE A 279 22.41 17.96 -15.87
C ILE A 279 22.19 17.79 -17.37
N THR A 280 22.87 18.62 -18.16
CA THR A 280 22.52 18.90 -19.57
C THR A 280 22.84 17.76 -20.53
N SER A 281 21.79 17.15 -21.08
CA SER A 281 21.85 16.44 -22.37
C SER A 281 21.64 17.44 -23.51
N THR A 282 22.67 18.19 -23.89
CA THR A 282 22.57 19.11 -25.04
C THR A 282 23.90 19.22 -25.80
N LEU A 283 24.05 18.36 -26.81
CA LEU A 283 24.95 18.62 -27.94
C LEU A 283 24.35 19.75 -28.78
N ALA A 284 25.00 20.91 -28.78
CA ALA A 284 24.69 22.03 -29.67
C ALA A 284 25.98 22.66 -30.20
N VAL A 285 26.03 22.89 -31.51
CA VAL A 285 27.22 23.41 -32.20
C VAL A 285 27.32 24.92 -31.98
N ALA A 286 28.43 25.37 -31.39
CA ALA A 286 28.71 26.79 -31.20
C ALA A 286 29.30 27.41 -32.49
N GLY A 287 28.44 28.07 -33.27
CA GLY A 287 28.86 29.00 -34.32
C GLY A 287 29.22 30.38 -33.75
N SER A 288 30.10 31.10 -34.46
CA SER A 288 30.40 32.53 -34.23
C SER A 288 29.14 33.39 -34.47
N THR A 289 28.97 34.66 -34.05
CA THR A 289 29.92 35.79 -34.10
C THR A 289 29.36 37.01 -33.33
N PHE A 290 30.23 37.99 -33.00
CA PHE A 290 29.93 39.37 -32.49
C PHE A 290 29.29 39.49 -31.09
N GLY A 291 29.55 40.57 -30.31
CA GLY A 291 30.40 41.74 -30.59
C GLY A 291 30.75 42.61 -29.37
N SER A 292 31.73 43.49 -29.56
CA SER A 292 32.52 44.29 -28.61
C SER A 292 31.83 45.12 -27.51
N THR A 293 32.53 45.25 -26.36
CA THR A 293 32.81 46.53 -25.66
C THR A 293 34.24 46.52 -25.07
N VAL A 294 34.76 47.69 -24.66
CA VAL A 294 36.18 48.01 -24.34
C VAL A 294 36.20 49.08 -23.20
N PHE A 295 37.25 49.40 -22.42
CA PHE A 295 38.72 49.48 -22.61
C PHE A 295 39.51 49.27 -21.28
N GLY A 296 40.84 49.11 -21.37
CA GLY A 296 41.82 49.25 -20.27
C GLY A 296 42.73 48.02 -20.10
N SER A 297 43.96 47.98 -20.63
CA SER A 297 45.22 48.62 -20.14
C SER A 297 45.70 48.12 -18.76
N ALA A 298 46.96 47.70 -18.57
CA ALA A 298 48.07 47.52 -19.51
C ALA A 298 49.20 46.65 -18.92
N ALA A 299 50.06 46.09 -19.81
CA ALA A 299 51.45 45.63 -19.58
C ALA A 299 51.73 44.54 -18.49
N ALA A 300 52.68 43.61 -18.61
CA ALA A 300 53.68 43.35 -19.65
C ALA A 300 53.93 41.83 -19.85
N SER A 301 54.78 41.50 -20.81
CA SER A 301 55.24 40.16 -21.23
C SER A 301 56.73 39.93 -20.85
N PRO A 302 57.39 38.80 -21.21
CA PRO A 302 56.98 37.38 -21.25
C PRO A 302 58.02 36.38 -20.68
N SER A 303 57.54 35.22 -20.16
CA SER A 303 58.15 33.84 -20.25
C SER A 303 59.67 33.64 -19.97
N PRO A 304 60.26 32.47 -20.29
CA PRO A 304 59.82 31.08 -20.13
C PRO A 304 60.30 30.55 -18.74
N ILE A 305 60.81 29.36 -18.40
CA ILE A 305 61.09 28.00 -18.98
C ILE A 305 60.90 26.98 -17.79
N THR A 306 61.08 25.66 -17.82
CA THR A 306 61.72 24.67 -18.73
C THR A 306 60.91 23.35 -18.71
N SER A 307 61.35 22.32 -19.46
CA SER A 307 60.83 20.93 -19.42
C SER A 307 61.85 19.93 -18.86
N THR A 308 61.36 18.83 -18.23
CA THR A 308 61.89 17.43 -18.20
C THR A 308 61.10 16.62 -17.14
N THR A 309 60.19 15.68 -17.43
CA THR A 309 60.27 14.33 -18.07
C THR A 309 60.61 13.14 -17.16
N LEU A 310 59.65 12.20 -17.10
CA LEU A 310 59.79 10.72 -17.00
C LEU A 310 60.14 10.01 -15.67
N GLY A 311 59.41 8.90 -15.46
CA GLY A 311 59.74 7.75 -14.59
C GLY A 311 59.43 7.89 -13.08
N SER A 312 59.14 6.83 -12.31
CA SER A 312 58.56 5.49 -12.59
C SER A 312 58.39 4.74 -11.24
N SER A 313 57.35 3.94 -11.08
CA SER A 313 57.07 3.08 -9.88
C SER A 313 58.00 1.85 -9.80
N PRO A 314 57.86 0.89 -8.84
CA PRO A 314 57.09 0.84 -7.57
C PRO A 314 57.89 0.30 -6.34
N GLY A 315 57.28 0.19 -5.14
CA GLY A 315 57.90 -0.50 -3.99
C GLY A 315 56.98 -0.83 -2.78
N LYS A 316 57.14 -2.04 -2.21
CA LYS A 316 56.62 -2.62 -0.93
C LYS A 316 57.76 -3.54 -0.37
N PRO A 317 57.72 -4.22 0.82
CA PRO A 317 56.64 -4.44 1.82
C PRO A 317 57.06 -4.35 3.33
N ALA A 318 56.15 -4.77 4.24
CA ALA A 318 56.35 -5.21 5.65
C ALA A 318 56.73 -4.12 6.72
N MET A 319 56.60 -4.31 8.05
CA MET A 319 56.24 -5.48 8.90
C MET A 319 55.53 -5.05 10.24
N HIS A 320 54.98 -6.00 11.01
CA HIS A 320 54.36 -5.89 12.37
C HIS A 320 55.41 -6.03 13.53
N PRO A 321 55.11 -6.13 14.87
CA PRO A 321 53.83 -6.15 15.65
C PRO A 321 53.77 -5.38 17.02
N ALA A 322 52.59 -5.44 17.67
CA ALA A 322 52.33 -5.58 19.13
C ALA A 322 52.49 -4.42 20.15
N GLY A 323 51.61 -4.44 21.17
CA GLY A 323 51.66 -3.66 22.42
C GLY A 323 50.34 -3.71 23.21
N VAL A 324 50.36 -4.17 24.47
CA VAL A 324 49.16 -4.33 25.34
C VAL A 324 49.47 -3.91 26.78
N SER A 325 48.62 -3.08 27.40
CA SER A 325 48.31 -3.14 28.84
C SER A 325 47.11 -2.22 29.19
N SER A 326 46.54 -2.42 30.38
CA SER A 326 45.43 -1.65 30.96
C SER A 326 45.85 -0.93 32.25
N THR A 327 45.02 -0.01 32.74
CA THR A 327 44.67 0.11 34.17
C THR A 327 43.53 1.11 34.38
N ALA A 328 42.80 0.96 35.49
CA ALA A 328 41.88 1.97 36.05
C ALA A 328 42.61 2.68 37.23
N ARG A 329 42.05 3.48 38.16
CA ARG A 329 40.67 3.70 38.64
C ARG A 329 40.65 4.87 39.65
N THR A 330 39.68 5.78 39.61
CA THR A 330 39.15 6.59 40.76
C THR A 330 37.92 7.37 40.25
N THR A 331 36.69 7.38 40.78
CA THR A 331 36.08 7.30 42.13
C THR A 331 36.23 8.53 43.04
N ARG A 332 35.13 9.28 43.24
CA ARG A 332 34.69 9.88 44.52
C ARG A 332 33.18 10.18 44.49
N THR A 333 32.57 10.33 45.66
CA THR A 333 31.10 10.22 45.91
C THR A 333 30.63 11.08 47.09
N SER A 334 29.44 11.71 47.01
CA SER A 334 28.60 12.27 48.12
C SER A 334 27.45 13.11 47.50
N SER A 335 26.15 12.81 47.64
CA SER A 335 25.23 13.07 48.78
C SER A 335 24.97 14.58 49.06
N SER A 336 23.77 15.08 49.44
CA SER A 336 22.47 14.47 49.82
C SER A 336 21.28 15.46 49.72
N SER A 337 20.06 14.91 49.83
CA SER A 337 18.70 15.51 49.91
C SER A 337 18.44 16.77 50.76
N THR A 338 17.39 17.52 50.34
CA THR A 338 16.44 18.26 51.22
C THR A 338 15.03 18.28 50.57
N VAL A 339 13.98 18.61 51.36
CA VAL A 339 12.56 18.65 50.94
C VAL A 339 11.89 19.91 51.48
N SER A 340 11.06 20.58 50.67
CA SER A 340 10.05 21.57 51.12
C SER A 340 9.04 21.87 50.02
N ASN A 341 7.75 21.82 50.32
CA ASN A 341 6.68 22.33 49.45
C ASN A 341 6.57 23.87 49.59
N PHE A 342 6.12 24.56 48.54
CA PHE A 342 5.28 25.76 48.69
C PHE A 342 4.43 25.99 47.42
N ASP A 343 3.39 26.80 47.53
CA ASP A 343 2.22 26.78 46.64
C ASP A 343 2.32 27.58 45.32
N GLU A 344 1.31 27.29 44.51
CA GLU A 344 0.87 27.88 43.25
C GLU A 344 0.94 29.42 43.15
N VAL A 345 1.56 29.92 42.06
CA VAL A 345 1.20 31.22 41.44
C VAL A 345 1.18 31.05 39.92
N ALA A 346 0.01 31.16 39.30
CA ALA A 346 -0.12 31.23 37.85
C ALA A 346 0.27 32.64 37.36
N GLY A 347 1.37 32.76 36.60
CA GLY A 347 1.90 34.04 36.09
C GLY A 347 2.28 33.96 34.62
N VAL A 348 1.79 34.91 33.81
CA VAL A 348 1.97 34.93 32.36
C VAL A 348 3.41 35.28 31.99
N MET A 349 4.06 34.45 31.16
CA MET A 349 5.20 34.82 30.34
C MET A 349 5.00 34.31 28.90
N SER A 350 5.19 35.20 27.93
CA SER A 350 5.12 34.93 26.49
C SER A 350 6.39 35.45 25.81
N ALA A 351 6.65 34.97 24.58
CA ALA A 351 7.92 35.03 23.86
C ALA A 351 9.07 34.25 24.56
N TYR A 352 9.98 33.56 23.85
CA TYR A 352 10.35 33.66 22.43
C TYR A 352 10.44 32.28 21.75
N LEU A 353 9.86 32.16 20.56
CA LEU A 353 10.18 31.10 19.60
C LEU A 353 10.72 31.74 18.30
N PRO A 354 11.94 31.40 17.84
CA PRO A 354 12.52 32.01 16.63
C PRO A 354 11.70 31.73 15.36
N SER A 355 11.41 32.77 14.58
CA SER A 355 10.62 32.71 13.35
C SER A 355 11.41 32.18 12.14
N SER A 356 11.98 30.97 12.28
CA SER A 356 12.90 30.37 11.28
C SER A 356 12.66 28.89 11.00
N PHE A 357 11.44 28.38 11.16
CA PHE A 357 11.10 26.97 10.84
C PHE A 357 9.73 26.73 10.17
N SER A 358 9.27 27.69 9.37
CA SER A 358 8.08 27.56 8.49
C SER A 358 8.36 26.66 7.27
N GLY A 359 8.78 25.41 7.52
CA GLY A 359 9.25 24.47 6.49
C GLY A 359 8.59 23.08 6.50
N ILE A 360 7.60 22.85 7.37
CA ILE A 360 6.84 21.59 7.44
C ILE A 360 5.36 21.91 7.37
N ALA A 361 4.75 21.67 6.20
CA ALA A 361 3.30 21.52 6.12
C ALA A 361 2.93 20.21 6.84
N GLU A 362 2.32 20.30 8.02
CA GLU A 362 1.84 19.12 8.76
C GLU A 362 0.75 18.46 7.93
N GLY A 363 1.04 17.28 7.35
CA GLY A 363 0.09 16.53 6.54
C GLY A 363 -1.16 16.23 7.36
N THR A 364 -2.33 16.52 6.80
CA THR A 364 -3.61 16.51 7.51
C THR A 364 -3.85 15.19 8.22
N ARG A 365 -4.33 15.28 9.47
CA ARG A 365 -4.74 14.13 10.28
C ARG A 365 -6.10 13.61 9.81
N ASP A 366 -6.53 12.51 10.40
CA ASP A 366 -7.84 11.92 10.18
C ASP A 366 -8.97 12.76 10.80
N PHE A 367 -10.02 13.00 10.01
CA PHE A 367 -11.23 13.72 10.49
C PHE A 367 -12.17 12.79 11.26
N ALA A 368 -12.05 11.48 11.04
CA ALA A 368 -12.82 10.44 11.70
C ALA A 368 -12.02 9.14 11.80
N TYR A 369 -12.40 8.28 12.75
CA TYR A 369 -11.78 6.97 12.94
C TYR A 369 -12.74 5.90 13.48
N ALA A 370 -12.52 4.65 13.06
CA ALA A 370 -13.07 3.46 13.71
C ALA A 370 -11.97 2.72 14.49
N ARG A 371 -12.36 1.91 15.48
CA ARG A 371 -11.44 0.99 16.19
C ARG A 371 -12.02 -0.42 16.20
N LEU A 372 -11.21 -1.38 15.75
CA LEU A 372 -11.49 -2.80 15.83
C LEU A 372 -11.34 -3.30 17.28
N ARG A 373 -11.84 -4.52 17.54
CA ARG A 373 -11.70 -5.19 18.85
C ARG A 373 -10.30 -5.80 19.04
N SER A 374 -9.70 -6.26 17.95
CA SER A 374 -8.36 -6.84 17.87
C SER A 374 -7.39 -5.89 17.17
N THR A 375 -6.11 -5.95 17.56
CA THR A 375 -4.98 -5.31 16.86
C THR A 375 -4.10 -6.40 16.23
N GLY A 376 -3.27 -6.04 15.25
CA GLY A 376 -2.39 -6.96 14.52
C GLY A 376 -3.11 -7.94 13.57
N VAL A 377 -4.43 -7.84 13.43
CA VAL A 377 -5.23 -8.71 12.55
C VAL A 377 -5.38 -8.07 11.16
N PRO A 378 -4.88 -8.73 10.09
CA PRO A 378 -5.12 -8.30 8.72
C PRO A 378 -6.61 -8.14 8.41
N ASN A 379 -6.95 -7.05 7.72
CA ASN A 379 -8.32 -6.68 7.45
C ASN A 379 -8.45 -5.84 6.17
N LEU A 380 -9.63 -5.92 5.56
CA LEU A 380 -10.05 -5.16 4.39
C LEU A 380 -11.22 -4.26 4.76
N CYS A 381 -11.29 -3.08 4.16
CA CYS A 381 -12.29 -2.05 4.44
C CYS A 381 -13.03 -1.66 3.16
N ALA A 382 -14.29 -1.28 3.30
CA ALA A 382 -15.08 -0.65 2.24
C ALA A 382 -15.98 0.46 2.81
N ILE A 383 -16.21 1.53 2.04
CA ILE A 383 -17.03 2.67 2.46
C ILE A 383 -18.23 2.81 1.52
N HIS A 384 -19.44 2.63 2.04
CA HIS A 384 -20.67 2.78 1.28
C HIS A 384 -21.36 4.11 1.61
N GLY A 385 -21.72 4.84 0.55
CA GLY A 385 -22.46 6.10 0.62
C GLY A 385 -21.58 7.37 0.70
N PRO A 386 -22.19 8.52 1.06
CA PRO A 386 -23.60 8.67 1.44
C PRO A 386 -24.53 8.36 0.26
N ARG A 387 -25.68 7.71 0.50
CA ARG A 387 -26.61 7.31 -0.58
C ARG A 387 -27.55 8.45 -1.04
N ASP A 388 -27.62 9.53 -0.27
CA ASP A 388 -28.35 10.77 -0.57
C ASP A 388 -27.60 11.95 0.09
N ALA A 389 -27.61 13.13 -0.54
CA ALA A 389 -27.02 14.34 0.00
C ALA A 389 -27.67 14.78 1.32
N ASN A 390 -28.95 14.46 1.53
CA ASN A 390 -29.65 14.76 2.78
C ASN A 390 -29.26 13.84 3.95
N ASN A 391 -28.58 12.71 3.67
CA ASN A 391 -28.16 11.75 4.69
C ASN A 391 -26.62 11.64 4.72
N PRO A 392 -25.92 12.42 5.57
CA PRO A 392 -24.46 12.42 5.66
C PRO A 392 -23.89 11.16 6.36
N ILE A 393 -24.67 10.09 6.53
CA ILE A 393 -24.18 8.84 7.12
C ILE A 393 -23.57 7.94 6.04
N VAL A 394 -22.33 7.48 6.29
CA VAL A 394 -21.70 6.39 5.55
C VAL A 394 -21.60 5.13 6.39
N GLN A 395 -21.69 3.97 5.73
CA GLN A 395 -21.37 2.66 6.32
C GLN A 395 -19.90 2.35 6.04
N LEU A 396 -19.13 1.97 7.06
CA LEU A 396 -17.84 1.28 6.91
C LEU A 396 -18.06 -0.20 7.18
N TYR A 397 -17.78 -1.02 6.17
CA TYR A 397 -17.67 -2.46 6.32
C TYR A 397 -16.20 -2.85 6.52
N VAL A 398 -15.94 -3.76 7.47
CA VAL A 398 -14.59 -4.30 7.70
C VAL A 398 -14.65 -5.83 7.76
N ALA A 399 -13.89 -6.49 6.91
CA ALA A 399 -13.71 -7.94 6.88
C ALA A 399 -12.33 -8.29 7.48
N THR A 400 -12.27 -9.23 8.42
CA THR A 400 -11.04 -9.53 9.19
C THR A 400 -10.64 -11.01 9.13
N THR A 401 -9.33 -11.30 9.15
CA THR A 401 -8.84 -12.70 8.97
C THR A 401 -8.98 -13.60 10.20
N ASP A 402 -9.33 -13.05 11.36
CA ASP A 402 -9.83 -13.81 12.52
C ASP A 402 -11.32 -14.21 12.36
N GLY A 403 -11.95 -13.82 11.26
CA GLY A 403 -13.25 -14.32 10.81
C GLY A 403 -14.45 -13.43 11.16
N TYR A 404 -14.25 -12.14 11.45
CA TYR A 404 -15.34 -11.21 11.79
C TYR A 404 -15.65 -10.23 10.66
N PHE A 405 -16.93 -9.91 10.51
CA PHE A 405 -17.42 -8.79 9.71
C PHE A 405 -17.98 -7.71 10.66
N TYR A 406 -17.46 -6.49 10.55
CA TYR A 406 -17.88 -5.34 11.33
C TYR A 406 -18.60 -4.33 10.43
N GLU A 407 -19.71 -3.79 10.91
CA GLU A 407 -20.40 -2.65 10.30
C GLU A 407 -20.36 -1.47 11.28
N TYR A 408 -19.79 -0.35 10.84
CA TYR A 408 -19.80 0.93 11.56
C TYR A 408 -20.57 1.98 10.76
N SER A 409 -21.19 2.94 11.46
CA SER A 409 -21.71 4.17 10.89
C SER A 409 -20.83 5.37 11.22
N LEU A 410 -20.73 6.31 10.29
CA LEU A 410 -20.02 7.57 10.44
C LEU A 410 -20.87 8.71 9.85
N ASN A 411 -21.13 9.76 10.64
CA ASN A 411 -21.73 11.00 10.14
C ASN A 411 -20.63 11.95 9.65
N LEU A 412 -20.60 12.21 8.35
CA LEU A 412 -19.58 13.03 7.69
C LEU A 412 -19.60 14.50 8.09
N ALA A 413 -20.75 15.03 8.53
CA ALA A 413 -20.88 16.42 8.97
C ALA A 413 -20.29 16.66 10.38
N VAL A 414 -20.00 15.59 11.13
CA VAL A 414 -19.47 15.64 12.51
C VAL A 414 -18.08 15.01 12.61
N GLY A 415 -17.80 13.98 11.81
CA GLY A 415 -16.55 13.23 11.89
C GLY A 415 -16.40 12.45 13.20
N GLY A 416 -15.18 12.38 13.73
CA GLY A 416 -14.89 11.78 15.02
C GLY A 416 -14.97 10.25 15.04
N LYS A 417 -15.38 9.67 16.17
CA LYS A 417 -15.38 8.21 16.36
C LYS A 417 -16.62 7.57 15.73
N CYS A 418 -16.42 6.64 14.79
CA CYS A 418 -17.50 5.86 14.18
C CYS A 418 -18.26 5.02 15.24
N LYS A 419 -19.58 4.94 15.10
CA LYS A 419 -20.44 4.08 15.92
C LYS A 419 -20.43 2.66 15.36
N LEU A 420 -20.28 1.66 16.21
CA LEU A 420 -20.38 0.24 15.81
C LEU A 420 -21.85 -0.16 15.77
N GLU A 421 -22.34 -0.64 14.63
CA GLU A 421 -23.74 -1.06 14.42
C GLU A 421 -23.91 -2.57 14.50
N ARG A 422 -23.03 -3.34 13.82
CA ARG A 422 -23.11 -4.80 13.78
C ARG A 422 -21.72 -5.44 13.88
N VAL A 423 -21.67 -6.62 14.50
CA VAL A 423 -20.55 -7.57 14.35
C VAL A 423 -21.14 -8.94 14.06
N CYS A 424 -20.82 -9.48 12.90
CA CYS A 424 -21.10 -10.87 12.54
C CYS A 424 -19.80 -11.67 12.72
N GLY A 425 -19.88 -12.84 13.36
CA GLY A 425 -18.72 -13.63 13.73
C GLY A 425 -18.71 -15.01 13.08
N HIS A 426 -17.53 -15.36 12.56
CA HIS A 426 -17.20 -16.56 11.79
C HIS A 426 -17.89 -16.64 10.42
N TYR A 427 -17.08 -16.71 9.36
CA TYR A 427 -17.51 -17.05 8.00
C TYR A 427 -17.81 -18.55 7.90
N ASN A 428 -18.92 -18.97 8.54
CA ASN A 428 -19.39 -20.36 8.64
C ASN A 428 -20.56 -20.71 7.71
#